data_AF-A0AAQ4E5T3-F1
#
_entry.id   AF-A0AAQ4E5T3-F1
#
_cell.length_a   1.000
_cell.length_b   1.000
_cell.length_c   1.000
_cell.angle_alpha   90.00
_cell.angle_beta   90.00
_cell.angle_gamma   90.00
#
_symmetry.space_group_name_H-M   'P 1'
#
loop_
_entity.id
_entity.type
_entity.pdbx_description
1 polymer ?
#
loop_
_entity_poly.entity_id
_entity_poly.type
_entity_poly.pdbx_seq_one_letter_code
_entity_poly.pdbx_strand_id
1 'polypeptide(L)'
;MLLYATLIFVGLLGLEPAQGVGNCPRRWGMYADEANCGKFYNCVDGKSFPFDCPEGLAYNERRGVCDWPDLVERCDAEAYLGFQCPEPTAYELQDFVNPPYAHPRDCAKHFVCVSTYYGKRLPRLLSCDEGTVFNPSTRTCDEPVNVPGCENYYGAQENPFNKGQTLRRQGR
;
A
#
# COMPACT_ATOMS: atom_id res chain seq x y z
N MET A 1 6.47 41.01 45.57
CA MET A 1 6.70 41.17 44.12
C MET A 1 7.83 40.25 43.59
N LEU A 2 8.11 39.09 44.16
CA LEU A 2 9.21 38.20 43.68
C LEU A 2 8.95 36.69 43.98
N LEU A 3 7.72 36.18 43.85
CA LEU A 3 7.42 34.76 44.11
C LEU A 3 6.84 33.97 42.91
N TYR A 4 6.78 34.56 41.72
CA TYR A 4 6.18 33.92 40.53
C TYR A 4 7.12 33.81 39.32
N ALA A 5 8.41 34.12 39.48
CA ALA A 5 9.34 34.28 38.35
C ALA A 5 10.40 33.16 38.21
N THR A 6 10.32 32.06 38.96
CA THR A 6 11.28 30.93 38.86
C THR A 6 10.69 29.66 38.25
N LEU A 7 9.38 29.60 37.99
CA LEU A 7 8.72 28.41 37.41
C LEU A 7 8.65 28.41 35.87
N ILE A 8 9.19 29.42 35.19
CA ILE A 8 9.14 29.51 33.72
C ILE A 8 10.48 29.07 33.06
N PHE A 9 11.56 28.88 33.83
CA PHE A 9 12.89 28.62 33.28
C PHE A 9 13.35 27.15 33.23
N VAL A 10 12.48 26.18 33.51
CA VAL A 10 12.74 24.74 33.24
C VAL A 10 11.78 24.20 32.18
N GLY A 11 11.25 25.07 31.31
CA GLY A 11 10.14 24.72 30.41
C GLY A 11 10.49 24.56 28.93
N LEU A 12 11.70 24.87 28.47
CA LEU A 12 11.95 25.02 27.03
C LEU A 12 13.13 24.23 26.43
N LEU A 13 13.82 23.39 27.22
CA LEU A 13 15.00 22.64 26.72
C LEU A 13 14.97 21.13 27.00
N GLY A 14 13.93 20.61 27.64
CA GLY A 14 13.72 19.17 27.78
C GLY A 14 12.55 18.74 26.93
N LEU A 15 12.80 17.99 25.85
CA LEU A 15 11.75 17.14 25.30
C LEU A 15 11.22 16.29 26.46
N GLU A 16 9.90 16.26 26.69
CA GLU A 16 9.30 15.42 27.73
C GLU A 16 9.87 14.00 27.64
N PRO A 17 10.15 13.31 28.75
CA PRO A 17 10.64 11.94 28.69
C PRO A 17 9.66 11.06 27.91
N ALA A 18 10.18 10.15 27.11
CA ALA A 18 9.38 9.20 26.34
C ALA A 18 8.60 8.29 27.31
N GLN A 19 7.35 8.67 27.59
CA GLN A 19 6.40 7.86 28.37
C GLN A 19 5.65 6.94 27.41
N GLY A 20 6.40 6.03 26.79
CA GLY A 20 5.86 5.07 25.83
C GLY A 20 5.40 3.78 26.50
N VAL A 21 4.33 3.18 25.97
CA VAL A 21 3.83 1.86 26.38
C VAL A 21 3.60 1.02 25.11
N GLY A 22 4.24 -0.15 25.02
CA GLY A 22 4.11 -1.05 23.87
C GLY A 22 4.50 -0.37 22.53
N ASN A 23 3.59 -0.41 21.55
CA ASN A 23 3.79 0.14 20.20
C ASN A 23 3.76 1.68 20.13
N CYS A 24 3.70 2.36 21.28
CA CYS A 24 3.74 3.82 21.37
C CYS A 24 5.07 4.27 21.95
N PRO A 25 6.06 4.65 21.14
CA PRO A 25 7.29 5.28 21.61
C PRO A 25 7.05 6.55 22.45
N ARG A 26 6.00 7.33 22.14
CA ARG A 26 5.52 8.46 22.96
C ARG A 26 4.00 8.38 23.16
N ARG A 27 3.48 9.21 24.07
CA ARG A 27 2.02 9.29 24.36
C ARG A 27 1.19 9.69 23.14
N TRP A 28 1.75 10.47 22.23
CA TRP A 28 1.05 11.01 21.06
C TRP A 28 1.91 10.85 19.82
N GLY A 29 1.30 10.44 18.71
CA GLY A 29 1.98 10.37 17.42
C GLY A 29 1.55 9.17 16.58
N MET A 30 2.11 9.08 15.39
CA MET A 30 1.93 7.94 14.50
C MET A 30 3.27 7.24 14.30
N TYR A 31 3.29 5.93 14.51
CA TYR A 31 4.52 5.15 14.55
C TYR A 31 4.42 3.93 13.64
N ALA A 32 5.48 3.63 12.90
CA ALA A 32 5.53 2.43 12.08
C ALA A 32 5.49 1.16 12.95
N ASP A 33 4.88 0.10 12.44
CA ASP A 33 5.07 -1.23 12.99
C ASP A 33 6.48 -1.75 12.66
N GLU A 34 7.14 -2.41 13.61
CA GLU A 34 8.52 -2.88 13.44
C GLU A 34 8.63 -4.14 12.55
N ALA A 35 7.55 -4.94 12.46
CA ALA A 35 7.56 -6.22 11.76
C ALA A 35 6.84 -6.16 10.40
N ASN A 36 5.89 -5.25 10.23
CA ASN A 36 5.08 -5.14 9.02
C ASN A 36 5.07 -3.70 8.49
N CYS A 37 5.75 -3.47 7.36
CA CYS A 37 5.82 -2.16 6.73
C CYS A 37 4.46 -1.53 6.43
N GLY A 38 3.45 -2.34 6.13
CA GLY A 38 2.09 -1.90 5.80
C GLY A 38 1.26 -1.51 7.01
N LYS A 39 1.80 -1.58 8.23
CA LYS A 39 1.08 -1.28 9.46
C LYS A 39 1.70 -0.11 10.20
N PHE A 40 0.84 0.65 10.85
CA PHE A 40 1.24 1.73 11.75
C PHE A 40 0.25 1.88 12.88
N TYR A 41 0.65 2.61 13.92
CA TYR A 41 -0.15 2.85 15.10
C TYR A 41 -0.36 4.34 15.29
N ASN A 42 -1.61 4.76 15.51
CA ASN A 42 -1.90 6.06 16.07
C ASN A 42 -1.93 5.94 17.60
N CYS A 43 -1.12 6.73 18.28
CA CYS A 43 -1.01 6.76 19.72
C CYS A 43 -1.77 7.97 20.29
N VAL A 44 -2.71 7.67 21.16
CA VAL A 44 -3.53 8.66 21.87
C VAL A 44 -3.39 8.35 23.35
N ASP A 45 -2.73 9.25 24.07
CA ASP A 45 -2.40 9.09 25.49
C ASP A 45 -1.69 7.77 25.84
N GLY A 46 -0.72 7.37 25.00
CA GLY A 46 0.07 6.14 25.18
C GLY A 46 -0.66 4.85 24.80
N LYS A 47 -1.93 4.93 24.36
CA LYS A 47 -2.69 3.81 23.84
C LYS A 47 -2.57 3.75 22.32
N SER A 48 -2.12 2.61 21.79
CA SER A 48 -1.98 2.38 20.36
C SER A 48 -3.29 1.92 19.71
N PHE A 49 -3.56 2.46 18.52
CA PHE A 49 -4.65 2.06 17.64
C PHE A 49 -4.05 1.65 16.29
N PRO A 50 -4.17 0.38 15.86
CA PRO A 50 -3.55 -0.10 14.63
C PRO A 50 -4.30 0.40 13.39
N PHE A 51 -3.54 0.65 12.33
CA PHE A 51 -4.02 0.99 11.00
C PHE A 51 -3.20 0.23 9.96
N ASP A 52 -3.86 -0.12 8.86
CA ASP A 52 -3.24 -0.70 7.68
C ASP A 52 -3.13 0.37 6.59
N CYS A 53 -1.98 0.45 5.94
CA CYS A 53 -1.83 1.18 4.69
C CYS A 53 -2.61 0.50 3.57
N PRO A 54 -2.98 1.24 2.51
CA PRO A 54 -3.46 0.63 1.28
C PRO A 54 -2.51 -0.47 0.79
N GLU A 55 -3.07 -1.50 0.15
CA GLU A 55 -2.32 -2.67 -0.26
C GLU A 55 -1.07 -2.28 -1.08
N GLY A 56 0.08 -2.85 -0.71
CA GLY A 56 1.35 -2.61 -1.38
C GLY A 56 2.07 -1.32 -0.98
N LEU A 57 1.48 -0.48 -0.12
CA LEU A 57 2.14 0.69 0.47
C LEU A 57 2.70 0.39 1.86
N ALA A 58 3.69 1.18 2.26
CA ALA A 58 4.36 1.12 3.56
C ALA A 58 4.24 2.45 4.29
N TYR A 59 4.14 2.43 5.63
CA TYR A 59 4.04 3.67 6.39
C TYR A 59 5.39 4.37 6.48
N ASN A 60 5.48 5.58 5.92
CA ASN A 60 6.65 6.44 5.97
C ASN A 60 6.55 7.39 7.17
N GLU A 61 7.13 6.99 8.31
CA GLU A 61 7.08 7.78 9.55
C GLU A 61 7.72 9.18 9.41
N ARG A 62 8.73 9.35 8.55
CA ARG A 62 9.34 10.66 8.29
C ARG A 62 8.38 11.61 7.58
N ARG A 63 7.49 11.09 6.73
CA ARG A 63 6.51 11.87 5.95
C ARG A 63 5.11 11.86 6.58
N GLY A 64 4.84 10.96 7.52
CA GLY A 64 3.52 10.80 8.15
C GLY A 64 2.44 10.24 7.22
N VAL A 65 2.81 9.50 6.17
CA VAL A 65 1.88 8.99 5.14
C VAL A 65 2.25 7.57 4.72
N CYS A 66 1.31 6.83 4.14
CA CYS A 66 1.61 5.61 3.40
C CYS A 66 2.27 5.98 2.06
N ASP A 67 3.42 5.39 1.78
CA ASP A 67 4.28 5.68 0.64
C ASP A 67 4.72 4.38 -0.02
N TRP A 68 5.42 4.49 -1.14
CA TRP A 68 5.99 3.32 -1.78
C TRP A 68 7.06 2.66 -0.89
N PRO A 69 7.08 1.32 -0.78
CA PRO A 69 8.02 0.61 0.08
C PRO A 69 9.49 0.95 -0.20
N ASP A 70 9.85 1.22 -1.46
CA ASP A 70 11.20 1.64 -1.85
C ASP A 70 11.63 3.02 -1.32
N LEU A 71 10.68 3.83 -0.86
CA LEU A 71 10.91 5.16 -0.26
C LEU A 71 10.88 5.14 1.27
N VAL A 72 10.67 3.96 1.88
CA VAL A 72 10.63 3.77 3.33
C VAL A 72 11.90 3.07 3.78
N GLU A 73 12.78 3.81 4.46
CA GLU A 73 14.12 3.37 4.87
C GLU A 73 14.15 2.04 5.64
N ARG A 74 13.11 1.74 6.42
CA ARG A 74 12.99 0.52 7.22
C ARG A 74 12.19 -0.59 6.54
N CYS A 75 11.85 -0.44 5.26
CA CYS A 75 11.11 -1.44 4.51
C CYS A 75 11.95 -2.05 3.39
N ASP A 76 12.08 -3.38 3.40
CA ASP A 76 12.55 -4.12 2.23
C ASP A 76 11.36 -4.35 1.29
N ALA A 77 11.32 -3.61 0.18
CA ALA A 77 10.24 -3.66 -0.79
C ALA A 77 10.05 -5.05 -1.42
N GLU A 78 11.13 -5.78 -1.70
CA GLU A 78 11.04 -7.10 -2.35
C GLU A 78 10.53 -8.16 -1.37
N ALA A 79 11.01 -8.12 -0.13
CA ALA A 79 10.54 -9.02 0.93
C ALA A 79 9.09 -8.72 1.31
N TYR A 80 8.72 -7.43 1.40
CA TYR A 80 7.37 -7.00 1.75
C TYR A 80 6.35 -7.38 0.68
N LEU A 81 6.67 -7.14 -0.60
CA LEU A 81 5.77 -7.43 -1.72
C LEU A 81 5.89 -8.88 -2.23
N GLY A 82 6.91 -9.62 -1.81
CA GLY A 82 7.17 -10.98 -2.27
C GLY A 82 7.47 -11.05 -3.77
N PHE A 83 8.07 -10.00 -4.33
CA PHE A 83 8.35 -9.89 -5.77
C PHE A 83 9.74 -9.30 -5.97
N GLN A 84 10.49 -9.85 -6.93
CA GLN A 84 11.79 -9.33 -7.35
C GLN A 84 11.70 -8.87 -8.79
N CYS A 85 12.28 -7.71 -9.08
CA CYS A 85 12.22 -7.15 -10.42
C CYS A 85 13.01 -8.00 -11.42
N PRO A 86 12.38 -8.47 -12.51
CA PRO A 86 13.09 -9.15 -13.58
C PRO A 86 14.07 -8.20 -14.29
N GLU A 87 15.15 -8.76 -14.83
CA GLU A 87 16.03 -8.02 -15.74
C GLU A 87 15.26 -7.63 -17.00
N PRO A 88 15.24 -6.34 -17.38
CA PRO A 88 14.50 -5.89 -18.53
C PRO A 88 15.29 -6.16 -19.81
N THR A 89 14.60 -6.54 -20.87
CA THR A 89 15.16 -6.61 -22.21
C THR A 89 15.41 -5.20 -22.75
N ALA A 90 16.31 -5.09 -23.74
CA ALA A 90 16.58 -3.82 -24.41
C ALA A 90 15.32 -3.21 -25.06
N TYR A 91 14.42 -4.06 -25.56
CA TYR A 91 13.13 -3.64 -26.12
C TYR A 91 12.20 -3.05 -25.06
N GLU A 92 12.09 -3.70 -23.90
CA GLU A 92 11.26 -3.18 -22.80
C GLU A 92 11.72 -1.81 -22.31
N LEU A 93 13.03 -1.59 -22.22
CA LEU A 93 13.58 -0.29 -21.81
C LEU A 93 13.39 0.81 -22.87
N GLN A 94 13.17 0.43 -24.13
CA GLN A 94 12.96 1.39 -25.22
C GLN A 94 11.50 1.90 -25.23
N ASP A 95 10.55 1.02 -24.93
CA ASP A 95 9.12 1.33 -24.96
C ASP A 95 8.58 1.79 -23.60
N PHE A 96 9.18 1.33 -22.50
CA PHE A 96 8.70 1.60 -21.15
C PHE A 96 9.83 2.10 -20.24
N VAL A 97 9.66 3.29 -19.66
CA VAL A 97 10.60 3.84 -18.66
C VAL A 97 10.68 2.93 -17.42
N ASN A 98 9.53 2.41 -16.98
CA ASN A 98 9.44 1.42 -15.91
C ASN A 98 8.58 0.24 -16.41
N PRO A 99 9.19 -0.79 -17.03
CA PRO A 99 8.47 -1.94 -17.56
C PRO A 99 7.53 -2.58 -16.51
N PRO A 100 6.25 -2.79 -16.83
CA PRO A 100 5.31 -3.46 -15.95
C PRO A 100 5.35 -4.99 -16.11
N TYR A 101 5.05 -5.70 -15.02
CA TYR A 101 5.07 -7.17 -14.94
C TYR A 101 3.81 -7.68 -14.25
N ALA A 102 3.28 -8.82 -14.70
CA ALA A 102 2.08 -9.40 -14.13
C ALA A 102 2.28 -9.80 -12.67
N HIS A 103 1.25 -9.61 -11.84
CA HIS A 103 1.24 -10.20 -10.50
C HIS A 103 1.03 -11.73 -10.60
N PRO A 104 1.80 -12.56 -9.87
CA PRO A 104 1.83 -14.01 -10.08
C PRO A 104 0.54 -14.75 -9.68
N ARG A 105 -0.39 -14.09 -8.98
CA ARG A 105 -1.58 -14.72 -8.40
C ARG A 105 -2.87 -13.91 -8.53
N ASP A 106 -2.81 -12.71 -9.08
CA ASP A 106 -3.94 -11.77 -9.06
C ASP A 106 -3.95 -11.03 -10.40
N CYS A 107 -4.93 -11.35 -11.25
CA CYS A 107 -5.00 -10.80 -12.59
C CYS A 107 -5.27 -9.29 -12.59
N ALA A 108 -5.91 -8.74 -11.54
CA ALA A 108 -6.17 -7.31 -11.45
C ALA A 108 -4.95 -6.51 -11.02
N LYS A 109 -3.82 -7.16 -10.71
CA LYS A 109 -2.62 -6.50 -10.20
C LYS A 109 -1.42 -6.70 -11.11
N HIS A 110 -0.51 -5.73 -11.02
CA HIS A 110 0.77 -5.76 -11.70
C HIS A 110 1.81 -5.01 -10.90
N PHE A 111 3.09 -5.26 -11.19
CA PHE A 111 4.21 -4.53 -10.63
C PHE A 111 4.81 -3.61 -11.67
N VAL A 112 5.26 -2.43 -11.27
CA VAL A 112 6.23 -1.65 -12.04
C VAL A 112 7.55 -1.64 -11.28
N CYS A 113 8.64 -1.76 -12.03
CA CYS A 113 9.99 -1.81 -11.47
C CYS A 113 10.70 -0.49 -11.71
N VAL A 114 10.78 0.32 -10.66
CA VAL A 114 11.32 1.68 -10.69
C VAL A 114 12.79 1.66 -10.33
N SER A 115 13.61 2.36 -11.11
CA SER A 115 15.04 2.53 -10.82
C SER A 115 15.23 3.43 -9.59
N THR A 116 15.97 2.93 -8.60
CA THR A 116 16.36 3.69 -7.41
C THR A 116 17.66 4.47 -7.65
N TYR A 117 17.98 5.39 -6.73
CA TYR A 117 19.22 6.17 -6.78
C TYR A 117 20.50 5.31 -6.84
N TYR A 118 20.46 4.10 -6.27
CA TYR A 118 21.60 3.17 -6.26
C TYR A 118 21.65 2.24 -7.49
N GLY A 119 20.80 2.46 -8.49
CA GLY A 119 20.73 1.66 -9.71
C GLY A 119 20.03 0.31 -9.56
N LYS A 120 19.57 -0.05 -8.35
CA LYS A 120 18.69 -1.22 -8.14
C LYS A 120 17.27 -0.87 -8.58
N ARG A 121 16.59 -1.77 -9.28
CA ARG A 121 15.15 -1.65 -9.59
C ARG A 121 14.34 -2.30 -8.48
N LEU A 122 13.39 -1.57 -7.92
CA LEU A 122 12.51 -2.07 -6.86
C LEU A 122 11.04 -2.07 -7.31
N PRO A 123 10.26 -3.05 -6.83
CA PRO A 123 8.88 -3.19 -7.27
C PRO A 123 7.94 -2.25 -6.53
N ARG A 124 6.93 -1.79 -7.27
CA ARG A 124 5.74 -1.13 -6.74
C ARG A 124 4.53 -1.88 -7.22
N LEU A 125 3.63 -2.23 -6.30
CA LEU A 125 2.38 -2.91 -6.61
C LEU A 125 1.34 -1.90 -7.10
N LEU A 126 0.69 -2.18 -8.21
CA LEU A 126 -0.43 -1.42 -8.75
C LEU A 126 -1.60 -2.35 -9.06
N SER A 127 -2.78 -1.74 -9.14
CA SER A 127 -3.99 -2.39 -9.58
C SER A 127 -4.43 -1.80 -10.92
N CYS A 128 -5.02 -2.63 -11.75
CA CYS A 128 -5.81 -2.19 -12.89
C CYS A 128 -7.14 -1.59 -12.41
N ASP A 129 -7.77 -0.80 -13.26
CA ASP A 129 -9.11 -0.27 -12.97
C ASP A 129 -10.12 -1.40 -12.81
N GLU A 130 -11.15 -1.16 -12.00
CA GLU A 130 -12.19 -2.15 -11.73
C GLU A 130 -12.79 -2.71 -13.03
N GLY A 131 -12.89 -4.03 -13.12
CA GLY A 131 -13.40 -4.72 -14.31
C GLY A 131 -12.33 -5.07 -15.35
N THR A 132 -11.10 -4.56 -15.22
CA THR A 132 -9.97 -4.88 -16.12
C THR A 132 -8.91 -5.73 -15.41
N VAL A 133 -8.04 -6.37 -16.18
CA VAL A 133 -6.92 -7.19 -15.70
C VAL A 133 -5.65 -6.91 -16.48
N PHE A 134 -4.48 -7.19 -15.91
CA PHE A 134 -3.21 -6.94 -16.57
C PHE A 134 -2.94 -7.96 -17.67
N ASN A 135 -2.76 -7.47 -18.89
CA ASN A 135 -2.38 -8.26 -20.06
C ASN A 135 -0.85 -8.26 -20.23
N PRO A 136 -0.15 -9.39 -19.96
CA PRO A 136 1.31 -9.46 -20.07
C PRO A 136 1.82 -9.37 -21.52
N SER A 137 0.97 -9.65 -22.51
CA SER A 137 1.33 -9.58 -23.94
C SER A 137 1.38 -8.15 -24.43
N THR A 138 0.46 -7.29 -23.99
CA THR A 138 0.42 -5.87 -24.36
C THR A 138 1.09 -4.95 -23.34
N ARG A 139 1.40 -5.46 -22.13
CA ARG A 139 1.95 -4.71 -21.00
C ARG A 139 1.02 -3.61 -20.47
N THR A 140 -0.29 -3.80 -20.62
CA THR A 140 -1.33 -2.85 -20.21
C THR A 140 -2.48 -3.56 -19.52
N CYS A 141 -3.35 -2.81 -18.83
CA CYS A 141 -4.65 -3.34 -18.40
C CYS A 141 -5.57 -3.51 -19.63
N ASP A 142 -6.35 -4.58 -19.64
CA ASP A 142 -7.21 -5.00 -20.74
C ASP A 142 -8.45 -5.72 -20.19
N GLU A 143 -9.42 -5.96 -21.07
CA GLU A 143 -10.61 -6.75 -20.74
C GLU A 143 -10.21 -8.19 -20.35
N PRO A 144 -10.84 -8.80 -19.33
CA PRO A 144 -10.53 -10.16 -18.88
C PRO A 144 -10.49 -11.21 -20.00
N VAL A 145 -11.42 -11.10 -20.96
CA VAL A 145 -11.53 -12.02 -22.10
C VAL A 145 -10.32 -12.00 -23.04
N ASN A 146 -9.52 -10.93 -23.02
CA ASN A 146 -8.32 -10.79 -23.84
C ASN A 146 -7.07 -11.36 -23.15
N VAL A 147 -7.17 -11.79 -21.90
CA VAL A 147 -6.04 -12.24 -21.08
C VAL A 147 -6.18 -13.74 -20.77
N PRO A 148 -5.35 -14.59 -21.40
CA PRO A 148 -5.40 -16.03 -21.19
C PRO A 148 -5.28 -16.41 -19.70
N GLY A 149 -6.26 -17.16 -19.19
CA GLY A 149 -6.32 -17.59 -17.78
C GLY A 149 -6.97 -16.59 -16.81
N CYS A 150 -7.38 -15.41 -17.28
CA CYS A 150 -8.08 -14.40 -16.50
C CYS A 150 -9.50 -14.13 -16.99
N GLU A 151 -10.03 -14.90 -17.96
CA GLU A 151 -11.28 -14.61 -18.69
C GLU A 151 -12.50 -14.49 -17.79
N ASN A 152 -12.51 -15.26 -16.69
CA ASN A 152 -13.60 -15.30 -15.72
C ASN A 152 -13.22 -14.64 -14.38
N TYR A 153 -12.19 -13.78 -14.35
CA TYR A 153 -11.66 -13.22 -13.11
C TYR A 153 -12.74 -12.52 -12.25
N TYR A 154 -13.68 -11.80 -12.88
CA TYR A 154 -14.81 -11.15 -12.21
C TYR A 154 -16.13 -11.94 -12.26
N GLY A 155 -16.13 -13.15 -12.83
CA GLY A 155 -17.32 -13.91 -13.29
C GLY A 155 -18.28 -14.45 -12.23
N ALA A 156 -18.24 -13.97 -10.99
CA ALA A 156 -19.14 -14.38 -9.90
C ALA A 156 -19.96 -13.23 -9.29
N GLN A 157 -19.88 -12.01 -9.83
CA GLN A 157 -20.74 -10.90 -9.40
C GLN A 157 -22.15 -11.08 -9.98
N GLU A 158 -22.96 -11.98 -9.42
CA GLU A 158 -24.41 -11.88 -9.56
C GLU A 158 -24.84 -10.52 -9.00
N ASN A 159 -25.20 -9.60 -9.89
CA ASN A 159 -25.73 -8.30 -9.53
C ASN A 159 -26.90 -8.46 -8.53
N PRO A 160 -26.79 -7.97 -7.28
CA PRO A 160 -27.88 -8.04 -6.31
C PRO A 160 -29.15 -7.29 -6.76
N PHE A 161 -29.04 -6.38 -7.75
CA PHE A 161 -30.17 -5.65 -8.32
C PHE A 161 -31.02 -6.45 -9.32
N ASN A 162 -30.60 -7.64 -9.76
CA ASN A 162 -31.38 -8.46 -10.69
C ASN A 162 -32.20 -9.59 -10.02
N LYS A 163 -32.26 -9.64 -8.68
CA LYS A 163 -33.12 -10.60 -7.93
C LYS A 163 -34.62 -10.24 -7.91
N GLY A 164 -35.14 -9.53 -8.91
CA GLY A 164 -36.47 -8.92 -8.86
C GLY A 164 -37.42 -9.19 -10.03
N GLN A 165 -37.03 -9.89 -11.09
CA GLN A 165 -37.90 -10.05 -12.27
C GLN A 165 -38.12 -11.52 -12.66
N THR A 166 -38.52 -12.34 -11.68
CA THR A 166 -39.13 -13.65 -11.96
C THR A 166 -40.65 -13.48 -12.02
N LEU A 167 -41.17 -13.47 -13.25
CA LEU A 167 -42.49 -13.95 -13.69
C LEU A 167 -43.58 -14.10 -12.60
N ARG A 168 -44.46 -13.10 -12.43
CA ARG A 168 -45.84 -13.35 -11.98
C ARG A 168 -46.73 -13.66 -13.19
N ARG A 169 -46.69 -14.92 -13.64
CA ARG A 169 -47.85 -15.54 -14.30
C ARG A 169 -48.68 -16.25 -13.23
N GLN A 170 -49.69 -15.56 -12.71
CA GLN A 170 -50.89 -16.12 -12.08
C GLN A 170 -52.02 -15.20 -12.56
N GLY A 171 -53.02 -15.63 -13.33
CA GLY A 171 -53.74 -16.89 -13.22
C GLY A 171 -54.93 -16.71 -12.27
N ARG A 172 -55.91 -15.88 -12.66
CA ARG A 172 -57.34 -16.05 -12.38
C ARG A 172 -58.15 -15.11 -13.28
#